data_AF-A0A2V3JHB1-F1
#
_entry.id   AF-A0A2V3JHB1-F1
#
_cell.length_a   1.000
_cell.length_b   1.000
_cell.length_c   1.000
_cell.angle_alpha   90.00
_cell.angle_beta   90.00
_cell.angle_gamma   90.00
#
_symmetry.space_group_name_H-M   'P 1'
#
loop_
_entity.id
_entity.type
_entity.pdbx_description
1 polymer ?
#
loop_
_entity_poly.entity_id
_entity_poly.type
_entity_poly.pdbx_seq_one_letter_code
_entity_poly.pdbx_strand_id
1 'polypeptide(L)'
;MNYQIRLEIKDKGKIWATILLVATVVAVLTSPAVAEEAKVIRDISTTSPYSDSEFTVTLSISDIQVGFIDEILPTGFAFTARPSDHQYYNVSGQRIVFAVVDGTPEIRYKVVAPSSGDGAFSGVWEDLSNKINGTIPSNSVSVTDPGDEDFVSYTPTSTPVPTSTPVPTSTPVAIVTSGEEKVEASPVLTPESEEASEPEETEASTYEKGAPAPVSTPHKDTDIGLIVMVAAIIALIVGIVTFAVFRSRRK
;
A
#
# COMPACT_ATOMS: atom_id res chain seq x y z
N MET A 1 -76.54 -10.35 3.02
CA MET A 1 -75.96 -10.29 4.39
C MET A 1 -74.56 -9.73 4.25
N ASN A 2 -74.36 -8.45 4.61
CA ASN A 2 -73.06 -7.77 4.50
C ASN A 2 -72.38 -7.80 5.87
N TYR A 3 -71.27 -8.54 5.97
CA TYR A 3 -70.42 -8.55 7.17
C TYR A 3 -69.33 -7.51 7.00
N GLN A 4 -69.51 -6.33 7.60
CA GLN A 4 -68.45 -5.33 7.74
C GLN A 4 -67.54 -5.75 8.89
N ILE A 5 -66.38 -6.34 8.59
CA ILE A 5 -65.36 -6.66 9.59
C ILE A 5 -64.58 -5.38 9.88
N ARG A 6 -64.98 -4.68 10.94
CA ARG A 6 -64.24 -3.53 11.48
C ARG A 6 -63.02 -4.06 12.24
N LEU A 7 -61.87 -4.10 11.58
CA LEU A 7 -60.58 -4.44 12.20
C LEU A 7 -60.15 -3.31 13.15
N GLU A 8 -60.52 -3.44 14.42
CA GLU A 8 -60.07 -2.55 15.48
C GLU A 8 -58.66 -2.95 15.92
N ILE A 9 -57.66 -2.36 15.27
CA ILE A 9 -56.24 -2.54 15.63
C ILE A 9 -56.01 -1.82 16.97
N LYS A 10 -56.07 -2.61 18.06
CA LYS A 10 -56.12 -2.15 19.46
C LYS A 10 -54.82 -1.52 19.99
N ASP A 11 -53.69 -1.64 19.29
CA ASP A 11 -52.40 -1.14 19.79
C ASP A 11 -51.53 -0.56 18.64
N LYS A 12 -52.06 0.43 17.93
CA LYS A 12 -51.36 1.11 16.82
C LYS A 12 -49.98 1.64 17.26
N GLY A 13 -49.85 2.14 18.49
CA GLY A 13 -48.60 2.71 19.01
C GLY A 13 -47.44 1.71 19.07
N LYS A 14 -47.70 0.44 19.40
CA LYS A 14 -46.65 -0.59 19.51
C LYS A 14 -46.14 -1.05 18.14
N ILE A 15 -47.02 -1.10 17.15
CA ILE A 15 -46.66 -1.44 15.76
C ILE A 15 -45.76 -0.34 15.17
N TRP A 16 -46.13 0.93 15.35
CA TRP A 16 -45.30 2.06 14.90
C TRP A 16 -43.95 2.11 15.60
N ALA A 17 -43.90 1.86 16.91
CA ALA A 17 -42.64 1.79 17.66
C ALA A 17 -41.72 0.67 17.16
N THR A 18 -42.29 -0.50 16.81
CA THR A 18 -41.52 -1.63 16.29
C THR A 18 -40.97 -1.35 14.90
N ILE A 19 -41.77 -0.73 14.02
CA ILE A 19 -41.33 -0.33 12.67
C ILE A 19 -40.21 0.71 12.75
N LEU A 20 -40.35 1.70 13.64
CA LEU A 20 -39.31 2.72 13.86
C LEU A 20 -38.00 2.10 14.34
N LEU A 21 -38.05 1.20 15.34
CA LEU A 21 -36.87 0.52 15.85
C LEU A 21 -36.14 -0.26 14.76
N VAL A 22 -36.86 -1.04 13.95
CA VAL A 22 -36.27 -1.83 12.86
C VAL A 22 -35.68 -0.92 11.79
N ALA A 23 -36.39 0.16 11.42
CA ALA A 23 -35.87 1.14 10.47
C ALA A 23 -34.59 1.82 10.96
N THR A 24 -34.50 2.16 12.26
CA THR A 24 -33.30 2.73 12.87
C THR A 24 -32.15 1.74 12.89
N VAL A 25 -32.39 0.47 13.24
CA VAL A 25 -31.34 -0.56 13.22
C VAL A 25 -30.82 -0.78 11.80
N VAL A 26 -31.70 -0.86 10.80
CA VAL A 26 -31.28 -0.99 9.39
C VAL A 26 -30.48 0.24 8.95
N ALA A 27 -30.92 1.45 9.30
CA ALA A 27 -30.21 2.68 8.93
C ALA A 27 -28.80 2.79 9.56
N VAL A 28 -28.63 2.32 10.81
CA VAL A 28 -27.31 2.28 11.48
C VAL A 28 -26.40 1.21 10.87
N LEU A 29 -26.94 0.09 10.41
CA LEU A 29 -26.17 -0.97 9.75
C LEU A 29 -25.77 -0.62 8.31
N THR A 30 -26.43 0.35 7.68
CA THR A 30 -26.12 0.81 6.32
C THR A 30 -25.24 2.06 6.27
N SER A 31 -24.51 2.39 7.35
CA SER A 31 -23.57 3.50 7.28
C SER A 31 -22.59 3.25 6.13
N PRO A 32 -22.52 4.12 5.10
CA PRO A 32 -21.49 4.00 4.09
C PRO A 32 -20.16 4.07 4.82
N ALA A 33 -19.29 3.07 4.61
CA ALA A 33 -17.90 3.19 5.01
C ALA A 33 -17.36 4.42 4.26
N VAL A 34 -17.18 5.52 4.99
CA VAL A 34 -16.47 6.68 4.45
C VAL A 34 -15.05 6.18 4.26
N ALA A 35 -14.71 5.87 3.01
CA ALA A 35 -13.35 5.55 2.62
C ALA A 35 -12.54 6.83 2.84
N GLU A 36 -11.86 6.91 3.98
CA GLU A 36 -10.80 7.90 4.19
C GLU A 36 -9.75 7.68 3.09
N GLU A 37 -9.35 8.76 2.43
CA GLU A 37 -8.36 8.71 1.37
C GLU A 37 -7.05 8.09 1.91
N ALA A 38 -6.45 7.18 1.16
CA ALA A 38 -5.27 6.47 1.63
C ALA A 38 -4.10 7.46 1.78
N LYS A 39 -3.59 7.62 3.01
CA LYS A 39 -2.43 8.47 3.30
C LYS A 39 -1.13 8.03 2.62
N VAL A 40 -1.07 6.78 2.16
CA VAL A 40 0.09 6.24 1.45
C VAL A 40 -0.39 5.55 0.18
N ILE A 41 0.15 5.97 -0.95
CA ILE A 41 -0.16 5.43 -2.28
C ILE A 41 1.12 4.84 -2.87
N ARG A 42 1.02 3.62 -3.43
CA ARG A 42 2.13 2.95 -4.12
C ARG A 42 1.99 3.08 -5.63
N ASP A 43 3.07 3.49 -6.27
CA ASP A 43 3.27 3.43 -7.71
C ASP A 43 4.49 2.54 -8.03
N ILE A 44 4.37 1.70 -9.06
CA ILE A 44 5.43 0.79 -9.50
C ILE A 44 5.76 1.07 -10.96
N SER A 45 7.06 1.19 -11.28
CA SER A 45 7.47 1.59 -12.63
C SER A 45 7.14 0.55 -13.70
N THR A 46 6.93 -0.72 -13.31
CA THR A 46 6.45 -1.79 -14.17
C THR A 46 5.78 -2.89 -13.33
N THR A 47 4.70 -3.48 -13.86
CA THR A 47 4.07 -4.70 -13.32
C THR A 47 4.68 -5.99 -13.89
N SER A 48 5.59 -5.86 -14.87
CA SER A 48 6.15 -6.97 -15.64
C SER A 48 7.66 -6.79 -15.83
N PRO A 49 8.46 -6.84 -14.74
CA PRO A 49 9.92 -6.76 -14.83
C PRO A 49 10.49 -8.02 -15.49
N TYR A 50 11.61 -7.87 -16.19
CA TYR A 50 12.39 -9.01 -16.67
C TYR A 50 13.06 -9.74 -15.50
N SER A 51 13.36 -11.02 -15.68
CA SER A 51 14.17 -11.81 -14.76
C SER A 51 15.45 -11.08 -14.34
N ASP A 52 15.73 -11.03 -13.03
CA ASP A 52 16.93 -10.42 -12.44
C ASP A 52 17.10 -8.90 -12.72
N SER A 53 16.05 -8.23 -13.21
CA SER A 53 16.06 -6.79 -13.47
C SER A 53 15.63 -5.96 -12.26
N GLU A 54 16.15 -4.72 -12.19
CA GLU A 54 15.73 -3.73 -11.20
C GLU A 54 14.56 -2.89 -11.71
N PHE A 55 13.61 -2.60 -10.83
CA PHE A 55 12.57 -1.61 -11.07
C PHE A 55 12.35 -0.73 -9.83
N THR A 56 11.68 0.41 -10.03
CA THR A 56 11.47 1.41 -8.99
C THR A 56 10.06 1.29 -8.42
N VAL A 57 9.97 1.41 -7.10
CA VAL A 57 8.72 1.57 -6.35
C VAL A 57 8.74 2.93 -5.67
N THR A 58 7.64 3.67 -5.81
CA THR A 58 7.45 4.99 -5.22
C THR A 58 6.27 4.93 -4.27
N LEU A 59 6.48 5.36 -3.02
CA LEU A 59 5.45 5.56 -2.02
C LEU A 59 5.21 7.06 -1.86
N SER A 60 4.05 7.55 -2.30
CA SER A 60 3.60 8.92 -2.06
C SER A 60 2.87 8.98 -0.73
N ILE A 61 3.26 9.93 0.12
CA ILE A 61 2.82 10.03 1.51
C ILE A 61 2.15 11.38 1.73
N SER A 62 0.93 11.37 2.25
CA SER A 62 0.19 12.58 2.62
C SER A 62 -0.12 12.58 4.12
N ASP A 63 0.02 13.75 4.73
CA ASP A 63 -0.44 14.03 6.11
C ASP A 63 0.11 13.11 7.21
N ILE A 64 1.28 12.49 7.03
CA ILE A 64 2.00 11.75 8.08
C ILE A 64 3.23 12.55 8.50
N GLN A 65 3.16 13.21 9.67
CA GLN A 65 4.29 14.00 10.18
C GLN A 65 5.37 13.10 10.79
N VAL A 66 4.94 12.13 11.61
CA VAL A 66 5.79 11.12 12.25
C VAL A 66 5.06 9.79 12.22
N GLY A 67 5.72 8.75 11.70
CA GLY A 67 5.08 7.47 11.47
C GLY A 67 6.02 6.41 10.94
N PHE A 68 5.45 5.30 10.49
CA PHE A 68 6.20 4.29 9.74
C PHE A 68 5.33 3.64 8.67
N ILE A 69 6.01 3.10 7.66
CA ILE A 69 5.42 2.28 6.61
C ILE A 69 6.05 0.90 6.70
N ASP A 70 5.21 -0.11 6.85
CA ASP A 70 5.59 -1.51 6.85
C ASP A 70 5.20 -2.15 5.51
N GLU A 71 6.18 -2.30 4.65
CA GLU A 71 6.06 -2.79 3.29
C GLU A 71 6.48 -4.26 3.20
N ILE A 72 5.72 -5.04 2.45
CA ILE A 72 5.96 -6.46 2.22
C ILE A 72 6.09 -6.69 0.72
N LEU A 73 7.28 -7.10 0.31
CA LEU A 73 7.61 -7.51 -1.05
C LEU A 73 6.99 -8.89 -1.36
N PRO A 74 6.65 -9.17 -2.63
CA PRO A 74 6.32 -10.52 -3.04
C PRO A 74 7.50 -11.48 -2.82
N THR A 75 7.21 -12.77 -2.62
CA THR A 75 8.23 -13.80 -2.43
C THR A 75 9.22 -13.82 -3.59
N GLY A 76 10.52 -13.90 -3.28
CA GLY A 76 11.60 -13.93 -4.27
C GLY A 76 12.07 -12.55 -4.75
N PHE A 77 11.26 -11.50 -4.58
CA PHE A 77 11.68 -10.14 -4.85
C PHE A 77 12.58 -9.62 -3.72
N ALA A 78 13.60 -8.84 -4.08
CA ALA A 78 14.62 -8.38 -3.14
C ALA A 78 14.81 -6.85 -3.21
N PHE A 79 14.91 -6.23 -2.04
CA PHE A 79 15.28 -4.82 -1.91
C PHE A 79 16.78 -4.62 -2.19
N THR A 80 17.14 -3.67 -3.06
CA THR A 80 18.56 -3.44 -3.41
C THR A 80 19.12 -2.06 -3.12
N ALA A 81 18.31 -1.01 -3.22
CA ALA A 81 18.83 0.36 -3.11
C ALA A 81 18.34 1.09 -1.85
N ARG A 82 19.29 1.70 -1.16
CA ARG A 82 19.03 2.73 -0.15
C ARG A 82 18.33 3.92 -0.83
N PRO A 83 17.13 4.33 -0.37
CA PRO A 83 16.48 5.52 -0.91
C PRO A 83 17.44 6.71 -0.82
N SER A 84 17.69 7.39 -1.93
CA SER A 84 18.65 8.51 -1.96
C SER A 84 18.23 9.68 -1.05
N ASP A 85 16.93 9.77 -0.76
CA ASP A 85 16.25 10.80 0.01
C ASP A 85 15.76 10.31 1.38
N HIS A 86 15.87 9.02 1.71
CA HIS A 86 15.33 8.46 2.94
C HIS A 86 16.33 7.55 3.67
N GLN A 87 16.80 8.00 4.84
CA GLN A 87 17.90 7.35 5.55
C GLN A 87 17.44 6.34 6.62
N TYR A 88 16.17 6.37 7.01
CA TYR A 88 15.64 5.63 8.15
C TYR A 88 14.79 4.44 7.69
N TYR A 89 15.41 3.29 7.50
CA TYR A 89 14.70 2.07 7.15
C TYR A 89 15.37 0.83 7.74
N ASN A 90 14.61 -0.25 7.83
CA ASN A 90 15.07 -1.57 8.24
C ASN A 90 14.55 -2.62 7.26
N VAL A 91 15.37 -3.61 6.91
CA VAL A 91 15.01 -4.69 5.98
C VAL A 91 15.17 -6.03 6.70
N SER A 92 14.16 -6.89 6.59
CA SER A 92 14.17 -8.26 7.10
C SER A 92 13.43 -9.19 6.13
N GLY A 93 14.20 -9.95 5.34
CA GLY A 93 13.63 -10.81 4.30
C GLY A 93 12.87 -9.98 3.25
N GLN A 94 11.58 -10.28 3.08
CA GLN A 94 10.68 -9.54 2.18
C GLN A 94 10.05 -8.29 2.84
N ARG A 95 10.30 -8.05 4.13
CA ARG A 95 9.70 -6.93 4.86
C ARG A 95 10.65 -5.75 4.91
N ILE A 96 10.15 -4.56 4.59
CA ILE A 96 10.88 -3.29 4.66
C ILE A 96 10.07 -2.34 5.54
N VAL A 97 10.68 -1.80 6.58
CA VAL A 97 10.06 -0.77 7.42
C VAL A 97 10.75 0.55 7.16
N PHE A 98 10.00 1.57 6.73
CA PHE A 98 10.48 2.94 6.57
C PHE A 98 9.95 3.80 7.70
N ALA A 99 10.79 4.67 8.28
CA ALA A 99 10.37 5.61 9.31
C ALA A 99 10.08 6.98 8.68
N VAL A 100 8.82 7.40 8.71
CA VAL A 100 8.39 8.70 8.18
C VAL A 100 8.64 9.76 9.24
N VAL A 101 9.51 10.73 8.95
CA VAL A 101 9.84 11.85 9.84
C VAL A 101 9.72 13.15 9.07
N ASP A 102 9.32 14.21 9.77
CA ASP A 102 9.22 15.60 9.27
C ASP A 102 8.35 15.74 8.00
N GLY A 103 7.30 14.93 7.87
CA GLY A 103 6.39 15.02 6.73
C GLY A 103 7.03 14.60 5.41
N THR A 104 7.89 13.57 5.44
CA THR A 104 8.49 12.98 4.23
C THR A 104 7.39 12.72 3.19
N PRO A 105 7.40 13.40 2.02
CA PRO A 105 6.30 13.34 1.06
C PRO A 105 6.39 12.13 0.14
N GLU A 106 7.59 11.56 -0.03
CA GLU A 106 7.86 10.50 -0.98
C GLU A 106 9.00 9.61 -0.48
N ILE A 107 8.89 8.31 -0.73
CA ILE A 107 9.99 7.35 -0.58
C ILE A 107 10.12 6.58 -1.88
N ARG A 108 11.33 6.58 -2.47
CA ARG A 108 11.65 5.80 -3.67
C ARG A 108 12.67 4.73 -3.35
N TYR A 109 12.40 3.50 -3.75
CA TYR A 109 13.31 2.39 -3.58
C TYR A 109 13.34 1.46 -4.78
N LYS A 110 14.38 0.64 -4.85
CA LYS A 110 14.53 -0.35 -5.93
C LYS A 110 14.30 -1.76 -5.44
N VAL A 111 13.74 -2.56 -6.33
CA VAL A 111 13.48 -3.97 -6.14
C VAL A 111 14.08 -4.74 -7.32
N VAL A 112 14.78 -5.82 -7.02
CA VAL A 112 15.21 -6.83 -8.00
C VAL A 112 14.15 -7.92 -8.09
N ALA A 113 13.74 -8.21 -9.33
CA ALA A 113 12.88 -9.34 -9.64
C ALA A 113 13.66 -10.66 -9.53
N PRO A 114 13.03 -11.76 -9.06
CA PRO A 114 13.63 -13.09 -9.13
C PRO A 114 13.77 -13.56 -10.59
N SER A 115 14.42 -14.72 -10.79
CA SER A 115 14.51 -15.35 -12.11
C SER A 115 13.15 -15.75 -12.69
N SER A 116 12.17 -16.06 -11.83
CA SER A 116 10.78 -16.33 -12.20
C SER A 116 9.88 -16.11 -10.99
N GLY A 117 8.58 -15.92 -11.24
CA GLY A 117 7.56 -15.86 -10.20
C GLY A 117 6.64 -14.66 -10.31
N ASP A 118 5.64 -14.65 -9.45
CA ASP A 118 4.63 -13.61 -9.36
C ASP A 118 4.27 -13.35 -7.90
N GLY A 119 3.57 -12.24 -7.68
CA GLY A 119 2.94 -11.97 -6.40
C GLY A 119 2.47 -10.54 -6.30
N ALA A 120 2.24 -10.08 -5.07
CA ALA A 120 1.76 -8.73 -4.83
C ALA A 120 2.54 -8.03 -3.74
N PHE A 121 2.84 -6.77 -3.98
CA PHE A 121 3.20 -5.84 -2.94
C PHE A 121 2.02 -5.65 -1.99
N SER A 122 2.30 -5.57 -0.70
CA SER A 122 1.33 -5.22 0.32
C SER A 122 2.00 -4.41 1.41
N GLY A 123 1.22 -3.75 2.25
CA GLY A 123 1.80 -3.02 3.35
C GLY A 123 0.75 -2.30 4.19
N VAL A 124 1.21 -1.77 5.31
CA VAL A 124 0.44 -0.91 6.20
C VAL A 124 1.22 0.35 6.53
N TRP A 125 0.52 1.39 6.94
CA TRP A 125 1.13 2.63 7.42
C TRP A 125 0.54 2.97 8.79
N GLU A 126 1.33 3.63 9.63
CA GLU A 126 0.91 4.15 10.92
C GLU A 126 1.36 5.61 11.07
N ASP A 127 0.42 6.47 11.43
CA ASP A 127 0.63 7.87 11.78
C ASP A 127 0.59 7.99 13.30
N LEU A 128 1.77 8.15 13.90
CA LEU A 128 1.95 8.19 15.35
C LEU A 128 1.47 9.53 15.95
N SER A 129 1.44 10.59 15.14
CA SER A 129 0.94 11.91 15.56
C SER A 129 -0.57 11.89 15.76
N ASN A 130 -1.29 11.28 14.83
CA ASN A 130 -2.76 11.21 14.85
C ASN A 130 -3.31 9.89 15.42
N LYS A 131 -2.43 8.90 15.68
CA LYS A 131 -2.76 7.55 16.17
C LYS A 131 -3.76 6.82 15.27
N ILE A 132 -3.58 6.97 13.97
CA ILE A 132 -4.36 6.29 12.94
C ILE A 132 -3.44 5.43 12.09
N ASN A 133 -4.00 4.39 11.49
CA ASN A 133 -3.28 3.48 10.61
C ASN A 133 -4.16 3.10 9.43
N GLY A 134 -3.54 2.53 8.41
CA GLY A 134 -4.24 2.07 7.23
C GLY A 134 -3.47 1.01 6.46
N THR A 135 -4.14 0.46 5.46
CA THR A 135 -3.56 -0.50 4.53
C THR A 135 -3.19 0.21 3.24
N ILE A 136 -2.05 -0.15 2.66
CA ILE A 136 -1.63 0.30 1.33
C ILE A 136 -2.24 -0.66 0.31
N PRO A 137 -2.98 -0.17 -0.71
CA PRO A 137 -3.58 -1.03 -1.74
C PRO A 137 -2.55 -1.97 -2.38
N SER A 138 -2.90 -3.22 -2.65
CA SER A 138 -1.95 -4.19 -3.22
C SER A 138 -1.67 -3.92 -4.71
N ASN A 139 -0.42 -4.12 -5.14
CA ASN A 139 -0.02 -4.05 -6.55
C ASN A 139 0.58 -5.40 -6.97
N SER A 140 -0.01 -6.04 -7.99
CA SER A 140 0.49 -7.33 -8.50
C SER A 140 1.64 -7.12 -9.47
N VAL A 141 2.61 -8.04 -9.45
CA VAL A 141 3.77 -8.08 -10.33
C VAL A 141 4.01 -9.52 -10.78
N SER A 142 4.39 -9.70 -12.04
CA SER A 142 4.75 -11.01 -12.60
C SER A 142 6.02 -10.87 -13.41
N VAL A 143 7.02 -11.70 -13.15
CA VAL A 143 8.27 -11.68 -13.91
C VAL A 143 8.00 -12.17 -15.33
N THR A 144 8.48 -11.42 -16.32
CA THR A 144 8.43 -11.81 -17.73
C THR A 144 9.74 -12.49 -18.11
N ASP A 145 9.64 -13.69 -18.69
CA ASP A 145 10.79 -14.34 -19.27
C ASP A 145 11.17 -13.68 -20.61
N PRO A 146 12.45 -13.40 -20.87
CA PRO A 146 12.92 -12.82 -22.13
C PRO A 146 12.74 -13.77 -23.34
N GLY A 147 12.15 -14.95 -23.16
CA GLY A 147 11.81 -15.92 -24.20
C GLY A 147 10.34 -15.95 -24.62
N ASP A 148 9.45 -15.25 -23.91
CA ASP A 148 8.01 -15.23 -24.16
C ASP A 148 7.56 -14.02 -25.02
N GLU A 149 8.38 -13.66 -26.00
CA GLU A 149 8.01 -12.74 -27.10
C GLU A 149 7.13 -13.49 -28.13
N ASP A 150 6.04 -14.13 -27.71
CA ASP A 150 5.09 -14.73 -28.65
C ASP A 150 3.63 -14.53 -28.16
N PHE A 151 2.84 -13.89 -29.02
CA PHE A 151 1.39 -13.61 -28.95
C PHE A 151 0.90 -12.32 -28.28
N VAL A 152 1.41 -11.19 -28.75
CA VAL A 152 0.57 -10.00 -28.91
C VAL A 152 -0.25 -10.12 -30.20
N SER A 153 -1.54 -10.43 -30.05
CA SER A 153 -2.55 -10.25 -31.10
C SER A 153 -2.73 -8.74 -31.35
N TYR A 154 -1.91 -8.16 -32.22
CA TYR A 154 -2.08 -6.79 -32.66
C TYR A 154 -3.33 -6.68 -33.54
N THR A 155 -4.38 -6.05 -33.04
CA THR A 155 -5.39 -5.43 -33.91
C THR A 155 -4.74 -4.18 -34.51
N PRO A 156 -4.63 -4.02 -35.84
CA PRO A 156 -3.95 -2.86 -36.41
C PRO A 156 -4.81 -1.60 -36.24
N THR A 157 -4.39 -0.69 -35.35
CA THR A 157 -4.90 0.68 -35.29
C THR A 157 -4.01 1.58 -36.15
N SER A 158 -4.63 2.23 -37.14
CA SER A 158 -3.97 3.11 -38.11
C SER A 158 -3.29 4.32 -37.46
N THR A 159 -1.98 4.42 -37.65
CA THR A 159 -1.10 5.54 -37.26
C THR A 159 -1.49 6.87 -37.95
N PRO A 160 -1.71 7.98 -37.22
CA PRO A 160 -1.73 9.31 -37.84
C PRO A 160 -0.30 9.81 -38.11
N VAL A 161 -0.11 10.39 -39.31
CA VAL A 161 1.15 10.93 -39.85
C VAL A 161 1.65 12.13 -39.02
N PRO A 162 2.93 12.20 -38.59
CA PRO A 162 3.46 13.39 -37.95
C PRO A 162 3.79 14.50 -38.95
N THR A 163 3.29 15.72 -38.69
CA THR A 163 3.65 16.96 -39.39
C THR A 163 4.97 17.51 -38.84
N SER A 164 5.95 17.74 -39.71
CA SER A 164 7.26 18.31 -39.39
C SER A 164 7.17 19.80 -39.01
N THR A 165 7.64 20.16 -37.82
CA THR A 165 7.83 21.55 -37.36
C THR A 165 9.24 22.06 -37.76
N PRO A 166 9.39 23.28 -38.30
CA PRO A 166 10.67 23.78 -38.80
C PRO A 166 11.64 24.25 -37.69
N VAL A 167 12.93 24.05 -37.99
CA VAL A 167 14.13 24.42 -37.22
C VAL A 167 14.35 25.95 -37.23
N PRO A 168 14.58 26.62 -36.08
CA PRO A 168 15.10 27.97 -36.09
C PRO A 168 16.64 28.02 -36.21
N THR A 169 17.03 28.88 -37.14
CA THR A 169 18.36 29.30 -37.62
C THR A 169 19.32 29.77 -36.52
N SER A 170 20.56 29.29 -36.60
CA SER A 170 21.73 29.73 -35.82
C SER A 170 22.29 31.07 -36.31
N THR A 171 22.52 32.02 -35.39
CA THR A 171 23.27 33.27 -35.63
C THR A 171 24.68 33.15 -35.06
N PRO A 172 25.75 33.38 -35.85
CA PRO A 172 27.13 33.42 -35.35
C PRO A 172 27.56 34.86 -35.01
N VAL A 173 28.17 35.09 -33.85
CA VAL A 173 28.89 36.36 -33.57
C VAL A 173 30.19 36.14 -32.77
N ALA A 174 31.26 36.59 -33.43
CA ALA A 174 32.53 37.20 -33.01
C ALA A 174 33.54 36.48 -32.08
N ILE A 175 34.74 36.39 -32.65
CA ILE A 175 36.06 36.09 -32.08
C ILE A 175 36.61 37.33 -31.37
N VAL A 176 37.15 37.19 -30.15
CA VAL A 176 38.17 38.10 -29.57
C VAL A 176 39.18 37.31 -28.72
N THR A 177 40.36 37.12 -29.31
CA THR A 177 41.74 37.35 -28.83
C THR A 177 42.10 37.24 -27.32
N SER A 178 43.00 36.28 -27.07
CA SER A 178 44.29 36.33 -26.33
C SER A 178 44.40 37.11 -25.01
N GLY A 179 44.70 36.37 -23.95
CA GLY A 179 45.33 36.84 -22.72
C GLY A 179 46.05 35.70 -22.02
N GLU A 180 47.38 35.69 -22.16
CA GLU A 180 48.37 34.86 -21.46
C GLU A 180 48.40 35.23 -19.98
N GLU A 181 48.24 34.28 -19.05
CA GLU A 181 48.92 34.40 -17.75
C GLU A 181 49.19 33.04 -17.07
N LYS A 182 50.44 32.96 -16.61
CA LYS A 182 51.21 31.88 -16.03
C LYS A 182 51.21 32.06 -14.51
N VAL A 183 50.70 31.10 -13.73
CA VAL A 183 51.02 30.94 -12.29
C VAL A 183 50.76 29.45 -11.92
N GLU A 184 51.80 28.62 -11.90
CA GLU A 184 52.62 28.26 -10.72
C GLU A 184 52.03 27.10 -9.92
N ALA A 185 52.67 25.95 -10.04
CA ALA A 185 52.38 24.72 -9.33
C ALA A 185 53.10 24.72 -7.98
N SER A 186 52.38 24.32 -6.92
CA SER A 186 52.93 23.83 -5.65
C SER A 186 51.79 23.36 -4.73
N PRO A 187 52.04 22.52 -3.73
CA PRO A 187 52.90 21.34 -3.75
C PRO A 187 52.20 20.09 -3.17
N VAL A 188 52.86 18.96 -3.39
CA VAL A 188 52.67 17.65 -2.77
C VAL A 188 52.55 17.75 -1.24
N LEU A 189 51.45 17.25 -0.68
CA LEU A 189 51.38 16.87 0.72
C LEU A 189 51.59 15.36 0.83
N THR A 190 52.72 15.04 1.45
CA THR A 190 53.13 13.72 1.91
C THR A 190 52.14 13.18 2.95
N PRO A 191 51.80 11.88 2.93
CA PRO A 191 51.03 11.25 3.99
C PRO A 191 51.91 11.08 5.23
N GLU A 192 51.50 11.69 6.34
CA GLU A 192 52.08 11.50 7.65
C GLU A 192 51.67 10.12 8.20
N SER A 193 52.68 9.32 8.50
CA SER A 193 52.61 8.02 9.16
C SER A 193 52.85 8.22 10.65
N GLU A 194 51.89 7.80 11.48
CA GLU A 194 51.96 7.41 12.91
C GLU A 194 50.52 7.62 13.43
N GLU A 195 49.87 6.68 14.11
CA GLU A 195 50.34 6.03 15.32
C GLU A 195 49.51 4.76 15.55
N ALA A 196 50.20 3.67 15.89
CA ALA A 196 49.59 2.44 16.36
C ALA A 196 48.97 2.68 17.74
N SER A 197 47.65 2.51 17.86
CA SER A 197 46.99 2.30 19.15
C SER A 197 46.64 0.82 19.29
N GLU A 198 47.27 0.23 20.30
CA GLU A 198 47.11 -1.12 20.83
C GLU A 198 45.68 -1.34 21.38
N PRO A 199 45.16 -2.58 21.38
CA PRO A 199 43.72 -2.82 21.48
C PRO A 199 43.17 -2.69 22.91
N GLU A 200 42.03 -2.02 23.04
CA GLU A 200 41.17 -2.16 24.23
C GLU A 200 40.50 -3.54 24.21
N GLU A 201 40.86 -4.37 25.19
CA GLU A 201 40.11 -5.57 25.56
C GLU A 201 38.69 -5.17 25.96
N THR A 202 37.73 -5.38 25.06
CA THR A 202 36.31 -5.32 25.39
C THR A 202 35.85 -6.71 25.79
N GLU A 203 35.49 -6.83 27.07
CA GLU A 203 34.99 -8.04 27.70
C GLU A 203 33.84 -8.66 26.90
N ALA A 204 34.01 -9.94 26.54
CA ALA A 204 32.98 -10.75 25.92
C ALA A 204 31.82 -11.00 26.90
N SER A 205 30.79 -10.16 26.87
CA SER A 205 29.52 -10.49 27.51
C SER A 205 28.87 -11.62 26.72
N THR A 206 28.92 -12.83 27.27
CA THR A 206 28.21 -14.00 26.78
C THR A 206 26.71 -13.72 26.86
N TYR A 207 26.08 -13.41 25.72
CA TYR A 207 24.63 -13.32 25.62
C TYR A 207 24.06 -14.74 25.54
N GLU A 208 23.35 -15.16 26.59
CA GLU A 208 22.59 -16.40 26.58
C GLU A 208 21.52 -16.32 25.48
N LYS A 209 21.63 -17.22 24.51
CA LYS A 209 20.71 -17.39 23.40
C LYS A 209 19.40 -17.99 23.94
N GLY A 210 18.54 -17.14 24.50
CA GLY A 210 17.16 -17.48 24.82
C GLY A 210 16.42 -17.87 23.54
N ALA A 211 15.89 -19.09 23.51
CA ALA A 211 15.12 -19.60 22.39
C ALA A 211 13.94 -18.67 22.06
N PRO A 212 13.69 -18.35 20.78
CA PRO A 212 12.54 -17.52 20.41
C PRO A 212 11.25 -18.26 20.78
N ALA A 213 10.39 -17.59 21.57
CA ALA A 213 9.04 -18.04 21.81
C ALA A 213 8.31 -18.21 20.46
N PRO A 214 7.44 -19.23 20.31
CA PRO A 214 6.72 -19.43 19.07
C PRO A 214 5.90 -18.18 18.74
N VAL A 215 6.20 -17.58 17.59
CA VAL A 215 5.44 -16.48 16.99
C VAL A 215 4.02 -16.98 16.74
N SER A 216 3.08 -16.45 17.51
CA SER A 216 1.65 -16.66 17.28
C SER A 216 1.26 -15.86 16.05
N THR A 217 1.11 -16.53 14.91
CA THR A 217 0.57 -15.93 13.69
C THR A 217 -0.89 -15.52 13.93
N PRO A 218 -1.29 -14.26 13.65
CA PRO A 218 -2.70 -13.90 13.65
C PRO A 218 -3.39 -14.59 12.48
N HIS A 219 -4.21 -15.58 12.79
CA HIS A 219 -5.09 -16.22 11.83
C HIS A 219 -6.12 -15.17 11.39
N LYS A 220 -6.00 -14.70 10.13
CA LYS A 220 -7.08 -13.97 9.47
C LYS A 220 -8.21 -14.96 9.18
N ASP A 221 -8.94 -15.32 10.22
CA ASP A 221 -10.31 -15.78 10.07
C ASP A 221 -11.11 -14.57 9.65
N THR A 222 -11.32 -14.42 8.34
CA THR A 222 -12.51 -13.73 7.88
C THR A 222 -13.67 -14.51 8.51
N ASP A 223 -14.29 -13.91 9.53
CA ASP A 223 -15.28 -14.56 10.38
C ASP A 223 -16.55 -14.85 9.56
N ILE A 224 -16.49 -15.92 8.76
CA ILE A 224 -17.64 -16.49 8.04
C ILE A 224 -18.73 -16.83 9.06
N GLY A 225 -18.35 -17.12 10.32
CA GLY A 225 -19.26 -17.24 11.45
C GLY A 225 -20.15 -16.01 11.63
N LEU A 226 -19.57 -14.80 11.62
CA LEU A 226 -20.32 -13.56 11.76
C LEU A 226 -21.28 -13.33 10.58
N ILE A 227 -20.85 -13.55 9.34
CA ILE A 227 -21.69 -13.36 8.14
C ILE A 227 -22.85 -14.36 8.13
N VAL A 228 -22.58 -15.63 8.43
CA VAL A 228 -23.60 -16.69 8.50
C VAL A 228 -24.57 -16.44 9.67
N MET A 229 -24.07 -15.95 10.81
CA MET A 229 -24.90 -15.59 11.96
C MET A 229 -25.83 -14.42 11.64
N VAL A 230 -25.33 -13.37 10.98
CA VAL A 230 -26.15 -12.22 10.56
C VAL A 230 -27.22 -12.65 9.55
N ALA A 231 -26.88 -13.47 8.57
CA ALA A 231 -27.85 -14.00 7.60
C ALA A 231 -28.92 -14.87 8.28
N ALA A 232 -28.55 -15.70 9.25
CA ALA A 232 -29.48 -16.54 10.01
C ALA A 232 -30.44 -15.70 10.87
N ILE A 233 -29.95 -14.62 11.49
CA ILE A 233 -30.77 -13.69 12.28
C ILE A 233 -31.78 -12.97 11.37
N ILE A 234 -31.34 -12.49 10.20
CA ILE A 234 -32.24 -11.85 9.22
C ILE A 234 -33.32 -12.84 8.77
N ALA A 235 -32.95 -14.08 8.42
CA ALA A 235 -33.90 -15.10 7.99
C ALA A 235 -34.91 -15.46 9.10
N LEU A 236 -34.46 -15.55 10.36
CA LEU A 236 -35.34 -15.79 11.51
C LEU A 236 -36.34 -14.63 11.70
N ILE A 237 -35.88 -13.38 11.62
CA ILE A 237 -36.73 -12.20 11.76
C ILE A 237 -37.77 -12.15 10.63
N VAL A 238 -37.35 -12.37 9.38
CA VAL A 238 -38.27 -12.43 8.23
C VAL A 238 -39.28 -13.57 8.40
N GLY A 239 -38.85 -14.74 8.89
CA GLY A 239 -39.71 -15.88 9.17
C GLY A 239 -40.76 -15.57 10.23
N ILE A 240 -40.36 -14.95 11.35
CA ILE A 240 -41.28 -14.56 12.44
C ILE A 240 -42.29 -13.52 11.94
N VAL A 241 -41.85 -12.52 11.17
CA VAL A 241 -42.74 -11.49 10.61
C VAL A 241 -43.73 -12.12 9.62
N THR A 242 -43.24 -12.97 8.71
CA THR A 242 -44.10 -13.66 7.73
C THR A 242 -45.10 -14.58 8.41
N PHE A 243 -44.68 -15.32 9.44
CA PHE A 243 -45.56 -16.18 10.23
C PHE A 243 -46.60 -15.39 11.02
N ALA A 244 -46.22 -14.25 11.62
CA ALA A 244 -47.16 -13.38 12.31
C ALA A 244 -48.19 -12.77 11.34
N VAL A 245 -47.76 -12.32 10.16
CA VAL A 245 -48.64 -11.81 9.09
C VAL A 245 -49.57 -12.92 8.59
N PHE A 246 -49.05 -14.14 8.39
CA PHE A 246 -49.84 -15.27 7.91
C PHE A 246 -50.85 -15.77 8.94
N ARG A 247 -50.45 -15.84 10.22
CA ARG A 247 -51.34 -16.17 11.34
C ARG A 247 -52.43 -15.12 11.53
N SER A 248 -52.12 -13.85 11.25
CA SER A 248 -53.09 -12.76 11.25
C SER A 248 -54.09 -12.83 10.08
N ARG A 249 -53.77 -13.55 8.99
CA ARG A 249 -54.67 -13.71 7.84
C ARG A 249 -55.56 -14.95 7.92
N ARG A 250 -55.30 -15.89 8.83
CA ARG A 250 -56.06 -17.14 9.02
C ARG A 250 -57.10 -17.08 10.15
N LYS A 251 -57.38 -15.90 10.72
CA LYS A 251 -58.44 -15.67 11.70
C LYS A 251 -59.34 -14.56 11.22
#